data_AF-A0AAU9NPY4-F1
#
_entry.id   AF-A0AAU9NPY4-F1
#
_cell.length_a   1.000
_cell.length_b   1.000
_cell.length_c   1.000
_cell.angle_alpha   90.00
_cell.angle_beta   90.00
_cell.angle_gamma   90.00
#
_symmetry.space_group_name_H-M   'P 1'
#
loop_
_entity.id
_entity.type
_entity.pdbx_description
1 polymer ?
#
loop_
_entity_poly.entity_id
_entity_poly.type
_entity_poly.pdbx_seq_one_letter_code
_entity_poly.pdbx_strand_id
1 'polypeptide(L)'
;MENSKKGDSPIQSNTKLSKTQSPSTEAEIAEMSRVPYASIVGSIMYAMTCTRLNVTFALSMVSRYQGNPGKTHWTTVKNILKYLRRTKDWVLTLGGSDDLRVTRYSDARFQTDRDNFRSQSGWVFTLNGGAITWKSSKQENVTDSTCESEYIAASEAAKKAIWLKNFHWRPWSCTSCKGAYGYFL
;
A
#
# COMPACT_ATOMS: atom_id res chain seq x y z
N MET A 1 -11.46 0.38 20.59
CA MET A 1 -12.23 0.55 19.34
C MET A 1 -13.43 -0.42 19.21
N GLU A 2 -13.87 -1.07 20.30
CA GLU A 2 -14.85 -2.17 20.24
C GLU A 2 -16.28 -1.76 19.85
N ASN A 3 -16.64 -0.48 19.93
CA ASN A 3 -18.02 -0.01 19.62
C ASN A 3 -18.10 0.95 18.41
N SER A 4 -17.04 1.07 17.59
CA SER A 4 -17.04 1.93 16.40
C SER A 4 -17.83 1.34 15.21
N LYS A 5 -18.45 2.19 14.38
CA LYS A 5 -19.16 1.79 13.15
C LYS A 5 -18.21 1.09 12.15
N LYS A 6 -18.66 0.00 11.51
CA LYS A 6 -17.91 -0.72 10.46
C LYS A 6 -18.00 0.05 9.14
N GLY A 7 -16.88 0.25 8.45
CA GLY A 7 -16.84 0.93 7.14
C GLY A 7 -16.83 -0.07 5.99
N ASP A 8 -17.51 0.23 4.88
CA ASP A 8 -17.59 -0.63 3.69
C ASP A 8 -16.33 -0.57 2.81
N SER A 9 -15.66 0.58 2.75
CA SER A 9 -14.50 0.82 1.88
C SER A 9 -13.39 1.54 2.65
N PRO A 10 -12.10 1.27 2.35
CA PRO A 10 -10.97 1.91 3.02
C PRO A 10 -10.87 3.41 2.70
N ILE A 11 -11.27 3.82 1.50
CA ILE A 11 -11.41 5.21 1.08
C ILE A 11 -12.72 5.36 0.30
N GLN A 12 -13.43 6.49 0.46
CA GLN A 12 -14.62 6.75 -0.35
C GLN A 12 -14.22 7.30 -1.72
N SER A 13 -15.02 7.02 -2.75
CA SER A 13 -14.73 7.37 -4.16
C SER A 13 -14.48 8.86 -4.40
N ASN A 14 -15.00 9.73 -3.53
CA ASN A 14 -14.86 11.19 -3.63
C ASN A 14 -13.95 11.80 -2.55
N THR A 15 -13.23 10.99 -1.77
CA THR A 15 -12.30 11.51 -0.76
C THR A 15 -11.05 12.06 -1.45
N LYS A 16 -10.87 13.37 -1.39
CA LYS A 16 -9.71 14.06 -1.96
C LYS A 16 -8.90 14.68 -0.81
N LEU A 17 -7.65 14.25 -0.70
CA LEU A 17 -6.71 14.77 0.30
C LEU A 17 -5.76 15.77 -0.36
N SER A 18 -5.34 16.79 0.39
CA SER A 18 -4.42 17.83 -0.07
C SER A 18 -3.71 18.47 1.12
N LYS A 19 -2.52 19.02 0.88
CA LYS A 19 -1.78 19.83 1.86
C LYS A 19 -2.55 21.06 2.33
N THR A 20 -3.50 21.55 1.53
CA THR A 20 -4.42 22.64 1.92
C THR A 20 -5.28 22.30 3.14
N GLN A 21 -5.43 21.01 3.46
CA GLN A 21 -6.19 20.53 4.62
C GLN A 21 -5.30 20.33 5.86
N SER A 22 -4.00 20.65 5.77
CA SER A 22 -3.10 20.62 6.92
C SER A 22 -3.39 21.79 7.87
N PRO A 23 -3.20 21.60 9.19
CA PRO A 23 -3.49 22.63 10.17
C PRO A 23 -2.60 23.85 9.93
N SER A 24 -3.22 25.04 9.98
CA SER A 24 -2.53 26.32 9.77
C SER A 24 -2.65 27.24 10.98
N THR A 25 -3.60 26.98 11.87
CA THR A 25 -3.76 27.73 13.13
C THR A 25 -3.15 26.98 14.30
N GLU A 26 -2.62 27.74 15.28
CA GLU A 26 -1.99 27.17 16.49
C GLU A 26 -2.91 26.21 17.24
N ALA A 27 -4.21 26.54 17.31
CA ALA A 27 -5.21 25.69 17.95
C ALA A 27 -5.37 24.33 17.24
N GLU A 28 -5.38 24.31 15.91
CA GLU A 28 -5.48 23.06 15.14
C GLU A 28 -4.18 22.24 15.23
N ILE A 29 -3.02 22.90 15.23
CA ILE A 29 -1.72 22.24 15.41
C ILE A 29 -1.66 21.58 16.79
N ALA A 30 -2.08 22.28 17.84
CA ALA A 30 -2.15 21.75 19.21
C ALA A 30 -3.15 20.60 19.36
N GLU A 31 -4.25 20.59 18.59
CA GLU A 31 -5.19 19.47 18.56
C GLU A 31 -4.60 18.25 17.83
N MET A 32 -3.98 18.48 16.66
CA MET A 32 -3.42 17.41 15.83
C MET A 32 -2.15 16.79 16.42
N SER A 33 -1.37 17.54 17.21
CA SER A 33 -0.17 17.02 17.90
C SER A 33 -0.48 15.93 18.91
N ARG A 34 -1.70 15.92 19.47
CA ARG A 34 -2.18 14.89 20.41
C ARG A 34 -2.55 13.58 19.72
N VAL A 35 -2.72 13.59 18.39
CA VAL A 35 -3.15 12.44 17.63
C VAL A 35 -1.94 11.59 17.24
N PRO A 36 -1.92 10.28 17.55
CA PRO A 36 -0.81 9.39 17.19
C PRO A 36 -0.86 8.97 15.71
N TYR A 37 -0.81 9.95 14.79
CA TYR A 37 -1.02 9.73 13.37
C TYR A 37 0.04 8.79 12.76
N ALA A 38 1.33 9.08 12.98
CA ALA A 38 2.43 8.28 12.44
C ALA A 38 2.43 6.84 12.96
N SER A 39 2.14 6.65 14.25
CA SER A 39 2.06 5.32 14.87
C SER A 39 0.94 4.46 14.25
N ILE A 40 -0.23 5.06 14.01
CA ILE A 40 -1.35 4.36 13.40
C ILE A 40 -1.09 4.06 11.92
N VAL A 41 -0.54 5.02 11.18
CA VAL A 41 -0.15 4.79 9.77
C VAL A 41 0.87 3.65 9.67
N GLY A 42 1.86 3.60 10.57
CA GLY A 42 2.81 2.48 10.66
C GLY A 42 2.14 1.15 10.99
N SER A 43 1.17 1.14 11.91
CA SER A 43 0.40 -0.06 12.26
C SER A 43 -0.45 -0.57 11.08
N ILE A 44 -1.07 0.34 10.31
CA ILE A 44 -1.80 -0.01 9.09
C ILE A 44 -0.83 -0.53 8.02
N MET A 45 0.36 0.06 7.92
CA MET A 45 1.40 -0.39 7.00
C MET A 45 1.84 -1.82 7.30
N TYR A 46 2.01 -2.16 8.57
CA TYR A 46 2.30 -3.54 8.98
C TYR A 46 1.20 -4.51 8.54
N ALA A 47 -0.07 -4.20 8.84
CA ALA A 47 -1.21 -5.03 8.41
C ALA A 47 -1.29 -5.16 6.89
N MET A 48 -1.01 -4.08 6.16
CA MET A 48 -0.97 -4.06 4.69
C MET A 48 0.11 -4.98 4.13
N THR A 49 1.32 -4.95 4.68
CA THR A 49 2.44 -5.78 4.22
C THR A 49 2.23 -7.26 4.52
N CYS A 50 1.60 -7.60 5.64
CA CYS A 50 1.42 -8.99 6.04
C CYS A 50 0.21 -9.66 5.37
N THR A 51 -0.97 -9.02 5.36
CA THR A 51 -2.23 -9.73 5.02
C THR A 51 -3.28 -8.90 4.28
N ARG A 52 -3.15 -7.57 4.20
CA ARG A 52 -4.22 -6.66 3.75
C ARG A 52 -3.83 -5.82 2.54
N LEU A 53 -3.74 -6.45 1.37
CA LEU A 53 -3.53 -5.76 0.08
C LEU A 53 -4.59 -4.68 -0.21
N ASN A 54 -5.84 -4.91 0.20
CA ASN A 54 -6.99 -4.03 -0.07
C ASN A 54 -6.87 -2.61 0.50
N VAL A 55 -6.00 -2.37 1.48
CA VAL A 55 -5.78 -1.02 2.05
C VAL A 55 -4.58 -0.29 1.44
N THR A 56 -3.81 -0.93 0.56
CA THR A 56 -2.52 -0.40 0.04
C THR A 56 -2.66 0.98 -0.60
N PHE A 57 -3.69 1.19 -1.42
CA PHE A 57 -3.93 2.49 -2.06
C PHE A 57 -4.29 3.58 -1.03
N ALA A 58 -5.21 3.28 -0.11
CA ALA A 58 -5.64 4.24 0.91
C ALA A 58 -4.47 4.62 1.83
N LEU A 59 -3.65 3.64 2.22
CA LEU A 59 -2.42 3.86 2.98
C LEU A 59 -1.44 4.78 2.23
N SER A 60 -1.22 4.54 0.93
CA SER A 60 -0.33 5.36 0.10
C SER A 60 -0.80 6.81 -0.03
N MET A 61 -2.09 7.09 0.15
CA MET A 61 -2.63 8.46 0.15
C MET A 61 -2.40 9.14 1.49
N VAL A 62 -2.73 8.47 2.60
CA VAL A 62 -2.61 9.07 3.95
C VAL A 62 -1.17 9.22 4.43
N SER A 63 -0.26 8.36 3.99
CA SER A 63 1.16 8.41 4.38
C SER A 63 1.86 9.69 3.92
N ARG A 64 1.38 10.32 2.83
CA ARG A 64 1.93 11.56 2.28
C ARG A 64 1.87 12.74 3.24
N TYR A 65 0.93 12.71 4.17
CA TYR A 65 0.64 13.80 5.10
C TYR A 65 1.16 13.53 6.51
N GLN A 66 2.01 12.52 6.71
CA GLN A 66 2.53 12.15 8.02
C GLN A 66 3.33 13.26 8.71
N GLY A 67 3.97 14.15 7.94
CA GLY A 67 4.73 15.28 8.50
C GLY A 67 3.85 16.42 9.03
N ASN A 68 2.66 16.63 8.48
CA ASN A 68 1.71 17.65 8.96
C ASN A 68 0.25 17.21 8.71
N PRO A 69 -0.29 16.28 9.53
CA PRO A 69 -1.63 15.75 9.33
C PRO A 69 -2.70 16.73 9.82
N GLY A 70 -3.79 16.87 9.05
CA GLY A 70 -4.97 17.62 9.45
C GLY A 70 -6.15 16.73 9.84
N LYS A 71 -7.25 17.35 10.29
CA LYS A 71 -8.45 16.64 10.75
C LYS A 71 -9.06 15.75 9.67
N THR A 72 -9.02 16.18 8.41
CA THR A 72 -9.50 15.41 7.26
C THR A 72 -8.63 14.17 7.02
N HIS A 73 -7.31 14.32 7.12
CA HIS A 73 -6.36 13.19 7.04
C HIS A 73 -6.65 12.18 8.15
N TRP A 74 -6.84 12.66 9.38
CA TRP A 74 -7.15 11.81 10.53
C TRP A 74 -8.49 11.07 10.39
N THR A 75 -9.52 11.75 9.89
CA THR A 75 -10.83 11.14 9.63
C THR A 75 -10.72 10.01 8.60
N THR A 76 -9.86 10.19 7.59
CA THR A 76 -9.60 9.16 6.58
C THR A 76 -8.89 7.95 7.17
N VAL A 77 -7.87 8.16 8.02
CA VAL A 77 -7.21 7.08 8.76
C VAL A 77 -8.20 6.31 9.64
N LYS A 78 -9.10 7.00 10.36
CA LYS A 78 -10.17 6.34 11.11
C LYS A 78 -11.06 5.47 10.23
N ASN A 79 -11.37 5.90 9.00
CA ASN A 79 -12.18 5.12 8.08
C ASN A 79 -11.46 3.86 7.61
N ILE A 80 -10.15 3.93 7.35
CA ILE A 80 -9.32 2.74 7.06
C ILE A 80 -9.39 1.74 8.22
N LEU A 81 -9.28 2.21 9.46
CA LEU A 81 -9.38 1.33 10.64
C LEU A 81 -10.77 0.70 10.80
N LYS A 82 -11.85 1.45 10.51
CA LYS A 82 -13.22 0.90 10.50
C LYS A 82 -13.39 -0.19 9.44
N TYR A 83 -12.74 -0.04 8.28
CA TYR A 83 -12.74 -1.03 7.21
C TYR A 83 -11.94 -2.29 7.60
N LEU A 84 -10.74 -2.13 8.18
CA LEU A 84 -9.95 -3.24 8.69
C LEU A 84 -10.70 -4.03 9.77
N ARG A 85 -11.45 -3.34 10.63
CA ARG A 85 -12.31 -3.99 11.62
C ARG A 85 -13.45 -4.79 10.98
N ARG A 86 -14.04 -4.30 9.90
CA ARG A 86 -15.10 -5.03 9.17
C ARG A 86 -14.56 -6.30 8.51
N THR A 87 -13.37 -6.20 7.94
CA THR A 87 -12.74 -7.26 7.14
C THR A 87 -11.77 -8.11 7.97
N LYS A 88 -11.82 -8.05 9.30
CA LYS A 88 -10.89 -8.76 10.19
C LYS A 88 -10.82 -10.26 9.94
N ASP A 89 -11.94 -10.87 9.53
CA ASP A 89 -12.09 -12.32 9.34
C ASP A 89 -11.74 -12.77 7.92
N TRP A 90 -11.41 -11.84 7.00
CA TRP A 90 -10.98 -12.20 5.65
C TRP A 90 -9.57 -12.78 5.69
N VAL A 91 -9.30 -13.82 4.90
CA VAL A 91 -7.99 -14.49 4.86
C VAL A 91 -7.44 -14.46 3.44
N LEU A 92 -6.12 -14.34 3.33
CA LEU A 92 -5.43 -14.48 2.05
C LEU A 92 -5.19 -15.98 1.79
N THR A 93 -5.84 -16.52 0.79
CA THR A 93 -5.65 -17.92 0.39
C THR A 93 -4.55 -17.99 -0.67
N LEU A 94 -3.49 -18.76 -0.38
CA LEU A 94 -2.46 -19.14 -1.35
C LEU A 94 -2.86 -20.49 -1.93
N GLY A 95 -3.17 -20.57 -3.23
CA GLY A 95 -3.58 -21.82 -3.88
C GLY A 95 -4.66 -21.63 -4.97
N GLY A 96 -4.80 -22.63 -5.83
CA GLY A 96 -5.74 -22.60 -6.96
C GLY A 96 -5.29 -23.35 -8.20
N SER A 97 -3.98 -23.63 -8.32
CA SER A 97 -3.41 -24.49 -9.36
C SER A 97 -2.16 -25.21 -8.85
N ASP A 98 -1.92 -26.43 -9.32
CA ASP A 98 -0.69 -27.20 -9.02
C ASP A 98 0.53 -26.67 -9.78
N ASP A 99 0.31 -25.90 -10.85
CA ASP A 99 1.40 -25.29 -11.62
C ASP A 99 1.89 -24.01 -10.94
N LEU A 100 3.19 -23.97 -10.62
CA LEU A 100 3.88 -22.84 -9.98
C LEU A 100 4.07 -21.68 -10.98
N ARG A 101 2.97 -20.99 -11.29
CA ARG A 101 2.97 -19.82 -12.18
C ARG A 101 2.85 -18.52 -11.42
N VAL A 102 3.81 -17.63 -11.66
CA VAL A 102 3.75 -16.25 -11.18
C VAL A 102 3.03 -15.39 -12.21
N THR A 103 1.88 -14.84 -11.83
CA THR A 103 1.13 -13.87 -12.65
C THR A 103 1.29 -12.47 -12.08
N ARG A 104 1.51 -11.48 -12.94
CA ARG A 104 1.76 -10.09 -12.58
C ARG A 104 0.69 -9.19 -13.19
N TYR A 105 0.17 -8.30 -12.37
CA TYR A 105 -0.70 -7.20 -12.78
C TYR A 105 -0.03 -5.87 -12.43
N SER A 106 -0.14 -4.88 -13.31
CA SER A 106 0.33 -3.52 -13.09
C SER A 106 -0.72 -2.54 -13.61
N ASP A 107 -0.91 -1.44 -12.90
CA ASP A 107 -1.87 -0.39 -13.23
C ASP A 107 -1.31 0.98 -12.84
N ALA A 108 -1.79 2.03 -13.50
CA ALA A 108 -1.46 3.40 -13.17
C ALA A 108 -2.71 4.30 -13.23
N ARG A 109 -2.72 5.32 -12.39
CA ARG A 109 -3.72 6.39 -12.44
C ARG A 109 -3.03 7.72 -12.62
N PHE A 110 -3.34 8.36 -13.73
CA PHE A 110 -2.79 9.64 -14.12
C PHE A 110 -3.19 10.77 -13.16
N GLN A 111 -2.25 11.66 -12.82
CA GLN A 111 -2.46 12.91 -12.06
C GLN A 111 -3.38 12.75 -10.83
N THR A 112 -3.16 11.68 -10.05
CA THR A 112 -4.00 11.38 -8.87
C THR A 112 -3.69 12.29 -7.68
N ASP A 113 -2.45 12.78 -7.57
CA ASP A 113 -2.06 13.73 -6.52
C ASP A 113 -2.44 15.17 -6.89
N ARG A 114 -3.22 15.84 -6.04
CA ARG A 114 -3.65 17.24 -6.26
C ARG A 114 -2.56 18.25 -5.93
N ASP A 115 -1.62 17.87 -5.08
CA ASP A 115 -0.62 18.80 -4.58
C ASP A 115 0.57 18.95 -5.55
N ASN A 116 0.85 17.91 -6.35
CA ASN A 116 2.01 17.90 -7.23
C ASN A 116 1.76 17.24 -8.60
N PHE A 117 0.50 16.94 -8.93
CA PHE A 117 0.06 16.30 -10.19
C PHE A 117 0.76 14.98 -10.53
N ARG A 118 1.42 14.34 -9.56
CA ARG A 118 2.05 13.04 -9.80
C ARG A 118 1.02 11.93 -9.85
N SER A 119 1.28 10.99 -10.74
CA SER A 119 0.45 9.80 -10.95
C SER A 119 0.66 8.78 -9.83
N GLN A 120 -0.28 7.85 -9.69
CA GLN A 120 -0.17 6.70 -8.80
C GLN A 120 0.15 5.46 -9.64
N SER A 121 1.10 4.64 -9.21
CA SER A 121 1.34 3.32 -9.78
C SER A 121 1.06 2.23 -8.78
N GLY A 122 0.58 1.10 -9.28
CA GLY A 122 0.39 -0.11 -8.48
C GLY A 122 0.72 -1.37 -9.25
N TRP A 123 1.09 -2.40 -8.51
CA TRP A 123 1.25 -3.73 -9.06
C TRP A 123 0.95 -4.79 -8.00
N VAL A 124 0.54 -5.97 -8.46
CA VAL A 124 0.34 -7.15 -7.63
C VAL A 124 0.86 -8.38 -8.36
N PHE A 125 1.64 -9.18 -7.65
CA PHE A 125 2.09 -10.49 -8.08
C PHE A 125 1.31 -11.55 -7.35
N THR A 126 0.88 -12.56 -8.09
CA THR A 126 0.15 -13.72 -7.59
C THR A 126 0.92 -14.98 -7.94
N LEU A 127 0.92 -15.96 -7.03
CA LEU A 127 1.44 -17.30 -7.20
C LEU A 127 0.29 -18.27 -6.93
N ASN A 128 -0.03 -19.10 -7.91
CA ASN A 128 -1.13 -20.07 -7.84
C ASN A 128 -2.43 -19.40 -7.36
N GLY A 129 -2.80 -18.24 -7.91
CA GLY A 129 -4.00 -17.48 -7.52
C GLY A 129 -3.90 -16.68 -6.22
N GLY A 130 -2.89 -16.91 -5.37
CA GLY A 130 -2.68 -16.15 -4.13
C GLY A 130 -1.73 -14.97 -4.31
N ALA A 131 -2.05 -13.79 -3.75
CA ALA A 131 -1.15 -12.64 -3.82
C ALA A 131 0.12 -12.85 -2.97
N ILE A 132 1.30 -12.61 -3.55
CA ILE A 132 2.60 -12.80 -2.86
C ILE A 132 3.29 -11.48 -2.52
N THR A 133 3.19 -10.49 -3.40
CA THR A 133 3.78 -9.17 -3.19
C THR A 133 3.01 -8.14 -3.99
N TRP A 134 2.90 -6.94 -3.41
CA TRP A 134 2.14 -5.85 -3.98
C TRP A 134 2.70 -4.51 -3.57
N LYS A 135 2.31 -3.48 -4.31
CA LYS A 135 2.64 -2.09 -4.02
C LYS A 135 1.59 -1.18 -4.62
N SER A 136 1.31 -0.07 -3.95
CA SER A 136 0.70 1.11 -4.53
C SER A 136 1.48 2.31 -4.02
N SER A 137 2.04 3.10 -4.92
CA SER A 137 2.87 4.26 -4.58
C SER A 137 2.64 5.41 -5.53
N LYS A 138 2.83 6.62 -5.02
CA LYS A 138 2.98 7.80 -5.85
C LYS A 138 4.25 7.66 -6.70
N GLN A 139 4.18 8.06 -7.96
CA GLN A 139 5.34 8.12 -8.85
C GLN A 139 6.30 9.24 -8.42
N GLU A 140 7.57 9.07 -8.77
CA GLU A 140 8.60 10.07 -8.49
C GLU A 140 8.49 11.27 -9.44
N ASN A 141 8.23 11.03 -10.72
CA ASN A 141 8.12 12.06 -11.73
C ASN A 141 6.66 12.43 -12.01
N VAL A 142 6.45 13.66 -12.49
CA VAL A 142 5.17 14.05 -13.10
C VAL A 142 5.18 13.50 -14.51
N THR A 143 4.09 12.82 -14.87
CA THR A 143 3.88 12.30 -16.22
C THR A 143 2.98 13.24 -17.00
N ASP A 144 3.17 13.30 -18.31
CA ASP A 144 2.39 14.15 -19.21
C ASP A 144 1.22 13.41 -19.87
N SER A 145 1.20 12.07 -19.80
CA SER A 145 0.09 11.26 -20.31
C SER A 145 -0.23 10.04 -19.45
N THR A 146 -1.44 9.50 -19.63
CA THR A 146 -1.85 8.21 -19.06
C THR A 146 -0.93 7.08 -19.52
N CYS A 147 -0.57 7.05 -20.81
CA CYS A 147 0.33 6.07 -21.40
C CYS A 147 1.70 6.07 -20.71
N GLU A 148 2.29 7.24 -20.48
CA GLU A 148 3.57 7.36 -19.78
C GLU A 148 3.46 6.84 -18.33
N SER A 149 2.37 7.17 -17.64
CA SER A 149 2.15 6.69 -16.27
C SER A 149 2.00 5.16 -16.20
N GLU A 150 1.33 4.54 -17.18
CA GLU A 150 1.22 3.09 -17.31
C GLU A 150 2.57 2.45 -17.64
N TYR A 151 3.37 3.07 -18.52
CA TYR A 151 4.71 2.61 -18.84
C TYR A 151 5.63 2.58 -17.60
N ILE A 152 5.59 3.62 -16.77
CA ILE A 152 6.34 3.65 -15.50
C ILE A 152 5.88 2.52 -14.57
N ALA A 153 4.57 2.32 -14.41
CA ALA A 153 4.04 1.23 -13.57
C ALA A 153 4.50 -0.15 -14.07
N ALA A 154 4.43 -0.39 -15.38
CA ALA A 154 4.87 -1.62 -16.00
C ALA A 154 6.39 -1.84 -15.83
N SER A 155 7.19 -0.78 -15.95
CA SER A 155 8.64 -0.80 -15.74
C SER A 155 9.01 -1.13 -14.30
N GLU A 156 8.37 -0.50 -13.30
CA GLU A 156 8.55 -0.84 -11.88
C GLU A 156 8.19 -2.30 -11.61
N ALA A 157 7.07 -2.76 -12.16
CA ALA A 157 6.64 -4.13 -12.03
C ALA A 157 7.63 -5.10 -12.71
N ALA A 158 8.23 -4.75 -13.85
CA ALA A 158 9.26 -5.55 -14.50
C ALA A 158 10.53 -5.68 -13.63
N LYS A 159 10.99 -4.58 -13.02
CA LYS A 159 12.13 -4.61 -12.07
C LYS A 159 11.87 -5.57 -10.92
N LYS A 160 10.66 -5.53 -10.34
CA LYS A 160 10.27 -6.47 -9.26
C LYS A 160 10.17 -7.92 -9.75
N ALA A 161 9.69 -8.14 -10.97
CA ALA A 161 9.63 -9.48 -11.56
C ALA A 161 11.03 -10.10 -11.75
N ILE A 162 11.99 -9.31 -12.23
CA ILE A 162 13.40 -9.76 -12.35
C ILE A 162 13.96 -10.12 -10.97
N TRP A 163 13.70 -9.29 -9.96
CA TRP A 163 14.11 -9.56 -8.59
C TRP A 163 13.50 -10.87 -8.06
N LEU A 164 12.19 -11.11 -8.28
CA LEU A 164 11.51 -12.35 -7.89
C LEU A 164 12.09 -13.57 -8.61
N LYS A 165 12.38 -13.46 -9.92
CA LYS A 165 13.01 -14.53 -10.69
C LYS A 165 14.37 -14.90 -10.10
N ASN A 166 15.21 -13.91 -9.80
CA ASN A 166 16.54 -14.12 -9.23
C ASN A 166 16.47 -14.71 -7.82
N PHE A 167 15.51 -14.25 -7.00
CA PHE A 167 15.28 -14.76 -5.66
C PHE A 167 14.76 -16.20 -5.67
N HIS A 168 13.93 -16.60 -6.64
CA HIS A 168 13.44 -17.97 -6.74
C HIS A 168 14.53 -18.95 -7.25
N TRP A 169 15.35 -18.51 -8.22
CA TRP A 169 16.33 -19.40 -8.88
C TRP A 169 17.66 -19.59 -8.15
N ARG A 170 18.15 -18.61 -7.38
CA ARG A 170 19.49 -18.69 -6.75
C ARG A 170 19.57 -19.48 -5.43
N PRO A 171 18.56 -19.49 -4.54
CA PRO A 171 18.61 -20.28 -3.31
C PRO A 171 18.50 -21.77 -3.55
N TRP A 172 17.75 -22.19 -4.59
CA TRP A 172 17.49 -23.60 -4.89
C TRP A 172 18.56 -24.27 -5.76
N SER A 173 19.42 -23.49 -6.43
CA SER A 173 20.53 -24.00 -7.24
C SER A 173 21.88 -24.07 -6.50
N CYS A 174 21.94 -23.56 -5.27
CA CYS A 174 23.15 -23.66 -4.44
C CYS A 174 23.08 -24.90 -3.53
N THR A 175 23.44 -26.07 -4.06
CA THR A 175 23.64 -27.31 -3.28
C THR A 175 24.77 -27.22 -2.24
N SER A 176 25.53 -26.12 -2.20
CA SER A 176 26.64 -25.89 -1.27
C SER A 176 26.23 -25.26 0.08
N CYS A 177 25.05 -24.64 0.17
CA CYS A 177 24.62 -23.94 1.39
C CYS A 177 23.53 -24.70 2.16
N LYS A 178 23.77 -25.97 2.52
CA LYS A 178 22.88 -26.73 3.43
C LYS A 178 23.20 -26.53 4.93
N GLY A 179 23.92 -25.46 5.30
CA GLY A 179 24.46 -25.29 6.65
C GLY A 179 23.96 -24.09 7.48
N ALA A 180 23.07 -23.25 6.95
CA ALA A 180 22.69 -22.01 7.65
C ALA A 180 21.17 -21.84 7.76
N TYR A 181 20.50 -22.80 8.39
CA TYR A 181 19.16 -22.60 8.94
C TYR A 181 19.25 -22.53 10.45
N GLY A 182 19.47 -21.33 10.94
CA GLY A 182 19.33 -20.95 12.34
C GLY A 182 19.21 -19.43 12.39
N TYR A 183 18.21 -18.94 13.12
CA TYR A 183 17.93 -17.53 13.39
C TYR A 183 17.15 -16.77 12.31
N PHE A 184 15.84 -17.03 12.26
CA PHE A 184 14.82 -15.98 12.18
C PHE A 184 13.55 -16.52 12.87
N LEU A 185 13.60 -16.53 14.21
CA LEU A 185 12.48 -16.22 15.10
C LEU A 185 12.83 -14.88 15.76
#